data_AF-A0A353R6V4-F1
#
_entry.id   AF-A0A353R6V4-F1
#
_cell.length_a   1.000
_cell.length_b   1.000
_cell.length_c   1.000
_cell.angle_alpha   90.00
_cell.angle_beta   90.00
_cell.angle_gamma   90.00
#
_symmetry.space_group_name_H-M   'P 1'
#
loop_
_entity.id
_entity.type
_entity.pdbx_description
1 polymer ?
#
loop_
_entity_poly.entity_id
_entity_poly.type
_entity_poly.pdbx_seq_one_letter_code
_entity_poly.pdbx_strand_id
1 'polypeptide(L)' 'PLYPQRVTTVYTKRHKPAIRILAQLGRNTVPLVQDTIVIYGDNGQEYSPQYVSVVRDFYLWA' A
#
# COMPACT_ATOMS: atom_id res chain seq x y z
N PRO A 1 -1.21 22.78 -10.07
CA PRO A 1 -2.17 21.69 -9.74
C PRO A 1 -1.38 20.47 -9.28
N LEU A 2 -1.98 19.60 -8.46
CA LEU A 2 -1.43 18.30 -8.10
C LEU A 2 -2.24 17.20 -8.79
N TYR A 3 -1.54 16.21 -9.36
CA TYR A 3 -2.13 15.09 -10.09
C TYR A 3 -1.76 13.77 -9.40
N PRO A 4 -2.69 12.82 -9.29
CA PRO A 4 -2.37 11.50 -8.78
C PRO A 4 -1.45 10.77 -9.74
N GLN A 5 -0.38 10.22 -9.19
CA GLN A 5 0.61 9.45 -9.92
C GLN A 5 0.56 7.96 -9.53
N ARG A 6 0.25 7.68 -8.26
CA ARG A 6 -0.01 6.33 -7.76
C ARG A 6 -1.16 6.33 -6.76
N VAL A 7 -2.00 5.31 -6.85
CA VAL A 7 -3.04 5.02 -5.87
C VAL A 7 -2.89 3.57 -5.41
N THR A 8 -2.64 3.39 -4.12
CA THR A 8 -2.50 2.08 -3.48
C THR A 8 -3.67 1.83 -2.55
N THR A 9 -4.43 0.77 -2.82
CA THR A 9 -5.55 0.34 -1.96
C THR A 9 -5.04 -0.64 -0.91
N VAL A 10 -5.30 -0.35 0.36
CA VAL A 10 -4.82 -1.15 1.48
C VAL A 10 -5.94 -1.98 2.08
N TYR A 11 -5.71 -3.28 2.20
CA TYR A 11 -6.61 -4.25 2.79
C TYR A 11 -5.99 -4.87 4.03
N THR A 12 -6.81 -5.20 5.04
CA THR A 12 -6.34 -6.01 6.16
C THR A 12 -6.08 -7.46 5.72
N LYS A 13 -7.02 -8.05 4.99
CA LYS A 13 -6.93 -9.35 4.31
C LYS A 13 -7.57 -9.25 2.93
N ARG A 14 -7.18 -10.10 1.98
CA ARG A 14 -7.64 -10.05 0.57
C ARG A 14 -9.17 -10.06 0.40
N HIS A 15 -9.89 -10.74 1.28
CA HIS A 15 -11.35 -10.88 1.23
C HIS A 15 -12.11 -9.87 2.12
N LYS A 16 -11.41 -8.94 2.76
CA LYS A 16 -12.01 -7.91 3.61
C LYS A 16 -12.13 -6.59 2.83
N PRO A 17 -13.00 -5.67 3.26
CA PRO A 17 -13.06 -4.34 2.67
C PRO A 17 -11.72 -3.59 2.75
N ALA A 18 -11.49 -2.67 1.81
CA ALA A 18 -10.36 -1.76 1.87
C ALA A 18 -10.49 -0.87 3.11
N ILE A 19 -9.36 -0.61 3.78
CA ILE A 19 -9.32 0.23 4.98
C ILE A 19 -8.69 1.59 4.74
N ARG A 20 -7.83 1.72 3.71
CA ARG A 20 -7.11 2.96 3.40
C ARG A 20 -6.79 3.06 1.91
N ILE A 21 -6.63 4.30 1.45
CA ILE A 21 -6.04 4.62 0.16
C ILE A 21 -4.79 5.45 0.42
N LEU A 22 -3.67 5.05 -0.18
CA LEU A 22 -2.45 5.86 -0.23
C LEU A 22 -2.33 6.48 -1.62
N ALA A 23 -2.20 7.80 -1.69
CA ALA A 23 -2.09 8.51 -2.95
C ALA A 23 -0.75 9.25 -3.02
N GLN A 24 0.06 8.94 -4.03
CA GLN A 24 1.21 9.75 -4.41
C GLN A 24 0.75 10.82 -5.39
N LEU A 25 0.99 12.09 -5.04
CA LEU A 25 0.66 13.24 -5.89
C LEU A 25 1.94 13.87 -6.45
N GLY A 26 1.85 14.41 -7.66
CA GLY A 26 2.95 15.15 -8.28
C GLY A 26 2.46 16.28 -9.18
N ARG A 27 3.38 17.10 -9.69
CA ARG A 27 3.05 18.26 -10.53
C ARG A 27 2.94 17.93 -12.01
N ASN A 28 3.44 16.76 -12.41
CA ASN A 28 3.40 16.29 -13.80
C ASN A 28 2.28 15.28 -13.98
N THR A 29 1.61 15.39 -15.12
CA THR A 29 0.66 14.39 -15.61
C THR A 29 1.44 13.18 -16.12
N VAL A 30 1.31 12.06 -15.43
CA VAL A 30 1.90 10.76 -15.80
C VAL A 30 0.79 9.72 -15.79
N PRO A 31 0.94 8.58 -16.49
CA PRO A 31 0.00 7.47 -16.37
C PRO A 31 -0.17 7.06 -14.91
N LEU A 32 -1.43 6.97 -14.47
CA LEU A 32 -1.76 6.59 -13.10
C LEU A 32 -1.39 5.13 -12.86
N VAL A 33 -0.60 4.87 -11.82
CA VAL A 33 -0.34 3.52 -11.33
C VAL A 33 -1.35 3.15 -10.26
N GLN A 34 -1.99 1.99 -10.40
CA GLN A 34 -2.91 1.44 -9.40
C GLN A 34 -2.38 0.10 -8.90
N ASP A 35 -2.30 -0.04 -7.57
CA ASP A 35 -1.86 -1.27 -6.93
C ASP A 35 -2.59 -1.50 -5.60
N THR A 36 -2.29 -2.65 -4.98
CA THR A 36 -2.91 -3.06 -3.72
C THR A 36 -1.86 -3.57 -2.76
N ILE A 37 -2.08 -3.37 -1.46
CA ILE A 37 -1.29 -3.95 -0.38
C ILE A 37 -2.24 -4.69 0.55
N VAL A 38 -1.87 -5.91 0.94
CA VAL A 38 -2.57 -6.68 1.98
C VAL A 38 -1.68 -6.74 3.22
N ILE A 39 -2.20 -6.32 4.38
CA ILE A 39 -1.42 -6.24 5.61
C ILE A 39 -1.07 -7.63 6.15
N TYR A 40 -2.05 -8.54 6.22
CA TYR A 40 -1.85 -9.88 6.78
C TYR A 40 -1.85 -10.96 5.71
N GLY A 41 -1.05 -12.02 5.91
CA GLY A 41 -1.07 -13.21 5.06
C GLY A 41 -2.38 -14.00 5.17
N ASP A 42 -2.58 -14.92 4.22
CA ASP A 42 -3.80 -15.73 4.14
C ASP A 42 -3.94 -16.70 5.34
N ASN A 43 -2.81 -17.19 5.88
CA ASN A 43 -2.77 -18.30 6.83
C ASN A 43 -2.67 -17.90 8.31
N GLY A 44 -2.79 -16.62 8.68
CA GLY A 44 -2.60 -16.26 10.09
C GLY A 44 -2.77 -14.78 10.47
N GLN A 45 -2.12 -14.41 11.56
CA GLN A 45 -1.95 -13.03 12.07
C GLN A 45 -0.60 -12.42 11.66
N GLU A 46 0.19 -13.14 10.87
CA GLU A 46 1.49 -12.66 10.39
C GLU A 46 1.31 -11.61 9.30
N TYR A 47 2.18 -10.61 9.31
CA TYR A 47 2.25 -9.62 8.26
C TYR A 47 2.64 -10.26 6.93
N SER A 48 2.03 -9.79 5.84
CA SER A 48 2.36 -10.29 4.50
C SER A 48 3.79 -9.88 4.13
N PRO A 49 4.51 -10.67 3.31
CA PRO A 49 5.83 -10.29 2.83
C PRO A 49 5.85 -8.93 2.10
N GLN A 50 4.76 -8.62 1.38
CA GLN A 50 4.59 -7.33 0.70
C GLN A 50 4.48 -6.17 1.70
N TYR A 51 3.71 -6.33 2.77
CA TYR A 51 3.60 -5.31 3.81
C TYR A 51 4.94 -5.12 4.53
N VAL A 52 5.61 -6.22 4.89
CA VAL A 52 6.93 -6.21 5.53
C VAL A 52 7.96 -5.48 4.66
N SER A 53 8.02 -5.76 3.36
CA SER A 53 8.99 -5.09 2.47
C SER A 53 8.77 -3.58 2.39
N VAL A 54 7.51 -3.13 2.47
CA VAL A 54 7.19 -1.70 2.46
C VAL A 54 7.60 -1.04 3.77
N VAL A 55 7.21 -1.63 4.92
CA VAL A 55 7.42 -0.98 6.22
C VAL A 55 8.86 -1.10 6.73
N ARG A 56 9.63 -2.06 6.23
CA ARG A 56 11.04 -2.28 6.61
C ARG A 56 11.90 -1.03 6.45
N ASP A 57 11.65 -0.23 5.42
CA ASP A 57 12.42 0.98 5.16
C ASP A 57 11.97 2.17 6.04
N PHE A 58 10.76 2.12 6.61
CA PHE A 58 10.24 3.15 7.52
C PHE A 58 10.59 2.88 8.98
N TYR A 59 10.59 1.60 9.37
CA TYR A 59 11.07 1.17 10.67
C TYR A 59 12.55 0.81 10.54
N LEU A 60 13.40 1.84 10.44
CA LEU A 60 14.81 1.70 10.81
C LEU A 60 14.82 1.14 12.23
N TRP A 61 15.34 -0.08 12.37
CA TRP A 61 15.26 -0.92 13.56
C TRP A 61 15.42 -0.13 14.86
N ALA A 62 14.39 -0.17 15.71
CA ALA A 62 14.47 0.15 17.14
C ALA A 62 14.38 -1.17 17.92
#